data_AF-A0A371PE58-F1
#
_entry.id   AF-A0A371PE58-F1
#
_cell.length_a   1.000
_cell.length_b   1.000
_cell.length_c   1.000
_cell.angle_alpha   90.00
_cell.angle_beta   90.00
_cell.angle_gamma   90.00
#
_symmetry.space_group_name_H-M   'P 1'
#
loop_
_entity.id
_entity.type
_entity.pdbx_description
1 polymer ?
#
loop_
_entity_poly.entity_id
_entity_poly.type
_entity_poly.pdbx_seq_one_letter_code
_entity_poly.pdbx_strand_id
1 'polypeptide(L)'
;MSIDLYPEHFTEICKKYLGRGYFVAEEHIPPDRLENAYVTFPIPRDVYVIALIDTSFFGNGKSGLAITDNGLYWRNSLQRDQAHISWGNFTLNKISQTGMHMIVIGQDNYIHVPNRIERAFQLLQDIQNLILQKIKLDYDAGVLEYDEPESEEWMVAVAGQQYGPFEINIIQELVQIRQIRPETAHVWKSGMPEWVEFLKQPEMAALVAPSVQPPPMPPPLPTNQFFIPPAASTATPFQETWDTTVADGVDTPVDFNQATEEQLQELPGIGIVGAKRILQERKANGGFQSADQVGEWLGLKPHQINKLKNQATFGLPPAAKRGNGRMVDY
;
A
#
# COMPACT_ATOMS: atom_id res chain seq x y z
N MET A 1 2.00 -8.19 -9.12
CA MET A 1 1.31 -7.26 -10.03
C MET A 1 1.56 -5.83 -9.55
N SER A 2 2.46 -5.11 -10.23
CA SER A 2 2.63 -3.66 -10.00
C SER A 2 1.63 -2.96 -10.90
N ILE A 3 0.57 -2.41 -10.33
CA ILE A 3 -0.37 -1.58 -11.09
C ILE A 3 0.17 -0.16 -11.00
N ASP A 4 0.53 0.44 -12.13
CA ASP A 4 0.92 1.86 -12.20
C ASP A 4 -0.32 2.73 -11.99
N LEU A 5 -0.70 2.78 -10.73
CA LEU A 5 -1.80 3.54 -10.18
C LEU A 5 -1.30 4.95 -9.93
N TYR A 6 -1.44 5.79 -10.97
CA TYR A 6 -1.04 7.18 -10.85
C TYR A 6 -1.82 7.90 -9.72
N PRO A 7 -1.14 8.62 -8.82
CA PRO A 7 -1.75 9.28 -7.66
C PRO A 7 -2.88 10.28 -7.98
N GLU A 8 -2.88 10.87 -9.18
CA GLU A 8 -3.92 11.82 -9.61
C GLU A 8 -5.33 11.22 -9.62
N HIS A 9 -5.50 9.96 -10.00
CA HIS A 9 -6.83 9.34 -10.06
C HIS A 9 -7.40 9.09 -8.67
N PHE A 10 -6.55 8.71 -7.71
CA PHE A 10 -6.96 8.60 -6.30
C PHE A 10 -7.35 9.95 -5.73
N THR A 11 -6.61 10.98 -6.09
CA THR A 11 -6.83 12.33 -5.57
C THR A 11 -8.20 12.88 -5.97
N GLU A 12 -8.62 12.68 -7.23
CA GLU A 12 -9.94 13.10 -7.69
C GLU A 12 -11.10 12.37 -6.99
N ILE A 13 -10.95 11.08 -6.70
CA ILE A 13 -11.92 10.36 -5.86
C ILE A 13 -11.90 10.91 -4.45
N CYS A 14 -10.71 11.05 -3.86
CA CYS A 14 -10.53 11.52 -2.49
C CYS A 14 -11.16 12.90 -2.27
N LYS A 15 -11.04 13.83 -3.22
CA LYS A 15 -11.64 15.18 -3.14
C LYS A 15 -13.17 15.17 -3.00
N LYS A 16 -13.87 14.18 -3.57
CA LYS A 16 -15.34 14.07 -3.46
C LYS A 16 -15.82 13.88 -2.02
N TYR A 17 -14.92 13.43 -1.13
CA TYR A 17 -15.23 13.10 0.26
C TYR A 17 -14.78 14.16 1.27
N LEU A 18 -14.36 15.34 0.81
CA LEU A 18 -13.95 16.46 1.67
C LEU A 18 -14.98 16.76 2.75
N GLY A 19 -14.50 16.94 3.98
CA GLY A 19 -15.36 17.18 5.12
C GLY A 19 -14.59 17.21 6.44
N ARG A 20 -15.31 17.51 7.53
CA ARG A 20 -14.68 17.64 8.85
C ARG A 20 -14.00 16.34 9.30
N GLY A 21 -12.69 16.42 9.55
CA GLY A 21 -11.85 15.30 9.99
C GLY A 21 -11.35 14.42 8.83
N TYR A 22 -11.51 14.87 7.60
CA TYR A 22 -10.99 14.22 6.41
C TYR A 22 -10.22 15.25 5.57
N PHE A 23 -8.99 14.93 5.22
CA PHE A 23 -8.05 15.84 4.58
C PHE A 23 -7.48 15.20 3.32
N VAL A 24 -7.23 16.01 2.28
CA VAL A 24 -6.64 15.57 1.01
C VAL A 24 -5.42 16.44 0.73
N ALA A 25 -4.30 15.83 0.33
CA ALA A 25 -3.01 16.50 0.21
C ALA A 25 -3.00 17.67 -0.78
N GLU A 26 -3.70 17.53 -1.91
CA GLU A 26 -3.82 18.62 -2.90
C GLU A 26 -4.64 19.82 -2.41
N GLU A 27 -5.60 19.61 -1.50
CA GLU A 27 -6.38 20.70 -0.92
C GLU A 27 -5.61 21.32 0.25
N HIS A 28 -5.43 20.53 1.31
CA HIS A 28 -4.61 20.83 2.47
C HIS A 28 -4.72 19.66 3.48
N ILE A 29 -3.58 19.10 3.91
CA ILE A 29 -3.50 18.32 5.15
C ILE A 29 -2.73 19.16 6.18
N PRO A 30 -3.28 19.45 7.37
CA PRO A 30 -2.55 20.20 8.39
C PRO A 30 -1.21 19.51 8.73
N PRO A 31 -0.07 20.24 8.72
CA PRO A 31 1.26 19.63 8.85
C PRO A 31 1.45 18.82 10.14
N ASP A 32 0.86 19.28 11.24
CA ASP A 32 0.90 18.60 12.54
C ASP A 32 0.11 17.28 12.55
N ARG A 33 -0.96 17.19 11.76
CA ARG A 33 -1.75 15.95 11.57
C ARG A 33 -0.99 14.97 10.69
N LEU A 34 -0.39 15.46 9.61
CA LEU A 34 0.41 14.64 8.71
C LEU A 34 1.64 14.08 9.43
N GLU A 35 2.36 14.90 10.20
CA GLU A 35 3.51 14.42 10.98
C GLU A 35 3.08 13.42 12.05
N ASN A 36 1.97 13.67 12.76
CA ASN A 36 1.45 12.68 13.70
C ASN A 36 1.10 11.36 13.01
N ALA A 37 0.53 11.40 11.80
CA ALA A 37 0.24 10.19 11.03
C ALA A 37 1.53 9.43 10.69
N TYR A 38 2.57 10.09 10.17
CA TYR A 38 3.87 9.43 9.90
C TYR A 38 4.54 8.87 11.16
N VAL A 39 4.34 9.50 12.31
CA VAL A 39 4.93 9.05 13.58
C VAL A 39 4.15 7.88 14.18
N THR A 40 2.81 7.87 14.05
CA THR A 40 1.97 6.92 14.78
C THR A 40 1.46 5.77 13.93
N PHE A 41 1.41 5.90 12.60
CA PHE A 41 0.98 4.86 11.67
C PHE A 41 2.23 4.16 11.14
N PRO A 42 2.13 2.92 10.63
CA PRO A 42 3.29 2.22 10.07
C PRO A 42 3.59 2.69 8.64
N ILE A 43 3.49 4.00 8.36
CA ILE A 43 3.69 4.61 7.04
C ILE A 43 5.20 4.89 6.86
N PRO A 44 5.85 4.27 5.86
CA PRO A 44 7.22 4.61 5.50
C PRO A 44 7.35 6.09 5.08
N ARG A 45 8.50 6.73 5.35
CA ARG A 45 8.68 8.18 5.10
C ARG A 45 8.70 8.54 3.59
N ASP A 46 8.97 7.56 2.75
CA ASP A 46 8.96 7.60 1.29
C ASP A 46 7.57 7.39 0.67
N VAL A 47 6.57 6.98 1.46
CA VAL A 47 5.19 6.78 1.01
C VAL A 47 4.41 8.09 1.07
N TYR A 48 3.73 8.44 -0.02
CA TYR A 48 2.96 9.68 -0.11
C TYR A 48 1.54 9.50 0.41
N VAL A 49 1.15 10.30 1.41
CA VAL A 49 -0.23 10.34 1.91
C VAL A 49 -1.08 11.23 1.00
N ILE A 50 -2.00 10.61 0.27
CA ILE A 50 -2.97 11.27 -0.62
C ILE A 50 -4.11 11.86 0.19
N ALA A 51 -4.64 11.09 1.15
CA ALA A 51 -5.71 11.54 2.03
C ALA A 51 -5.58 10.95 3.43
N LEU A 52 -6.07 11.69 4.43
CA LEU A 52 -6.02 11.32 5.84
C LEU A 52 -7.40 11.47 6.48
N ILE A 53 -7.91 10.37 7.04
CA ILE A 53 -9.11 10.34 7.87
C ILE A 53 -8.66 10.37 9.33
N ASP A 54 -8.86 11.50 10.01
CA ASP A 54 -8.54 11.64 11.43
C ASP A 54 -9.70 11.14 12.29
N THR A 55 -9.47 10.04 13.02
CA THR A 55 -10.46 9.44 13.93
C THR A 55 -10.09 9.66 15.40
N SER A 56 -9.05 10.44 15.68
CA SER A 56 -8.62 10.71 17.04
C SER A 56 -9.65 11.54 17.81
N PHE A 57 -9.82 11.25 19.09
CA PHE A 57 -10.80 11.92 19.95
C PHE A 57 -10.67 13.45 19.98
N PHE A 58 -9.44 13.95 19.90
CA PHE A 58 -9.14 15.39 19.90
C PHE A 58 -8.86 15.94 18.50
N GLY A 59 -9.01 15.12 17.45
CA GLY A 59 -8.66 15.49 16.09
C GLY A 59 -7.21 15.94 15.98
N ASN A 60 -6.27 15.16 16.54
CA ASN A 60 -4.83 15.34 16.53
C ASN A 60 -4.08 14.50 15.47
N GLY A 61 -4.77 13.65 14.71
CA GLY A 61 -4.18 12.82 13.65
C GLY A 61 -3.44 11.57 14.12
N LYS A 62 -3.47 11.23 15.43
CA LYS A 62 -2.71 10.08 15.95
C LYS A 62 -3.37 8.71 15.73
N SER A 63 -4.64 8.69 15.33
CA SER A 63 -5.40 7.50 14.98
C SER A 63 -6.31 7.81 13.81
N GLY A 64 -6.50 6.84 12.93
CA GLY A 64 -7.20 7.07 11.68
C GLY A 64 -6.80 6.12 10.57
N LEU A 65 -7.11 6.54 9.35
CA LEU A 65 -6.82 5.85 8.11
C LEU A 65 -6.11 6.82 7.15
N ALA A 66 -4.98 6.40 6.59
CA ALA A 66 -4.24 7.10 5.56
C ALA A 66 -4.37 6.33 4.24
N ILE A 67 -4.78 7.05 3.20
CA ILE A 67 -4.79 6.59 1.82
C ILE A 67 -3.50 7.10 1.18
N THR A 68 -2.73 6.18 0.60
CA THR A 68 -1.38 6.48 0.09
C THR A 68 -1.19 6.02 -1.35
N ASP A 69 -0.05 6.33 -1.94
CA ASP A 69 0.31 5.85 -3.28
C ASP A 69 0.47 4.32 -3.37
N ASN A 70 0.86 3.63 -2.28
CA ASN A 70 1.10 2.18 -2.31
C ASN A 70 0.09 1.31 -1.54
N GLY A 71 -0.84 1.93 -0.80
CA GLY A 71 -1.88 1.20 -0.09
C GLY A 71 -2.63 2.03 0.94
N LEU A 72 -3.24 1.31 1.88
CA LEU A 72 -3.90 1.90 3.04
C LEU A 72 -3.09 1.59 4.30
N TYR A 73 -2.91 2.60 5.15
CA TYR A 73 -2.28 2.46 6.46
C TYR A 73 -3.24 2.97 7.52
N TRP A 74 -3.33 2.29 8.66
CA TRP A 74 -4.19 2.75 9.73
C TRP A 74 -3.63 2.48 11.11
N ARG A 75 -4.21 3.20 12.07
CA ARG A 75 -4.02 3.00 13.49
C ARG A 75 -5.33 3.21 14.21
N ASN A 76 -5.76 2.18 14.94
CA ASN A 76 -6.96 2.26 15.77
C ASN A 76 -6.64 2.97 17.11
N SER A 77 -7.60 3.72 17.66
CA SER A 77 -7.40 4.40 18.95
C SER A 77 -7.50 3.43 20.13
N LEU A 78 -8.35 2.40 20.00
CA LEU A 78 -8.68 1.44 21.06
C LEU A 78 -7.88 0.14 21.00
N GLN A 79 -7.17 -0.08 19.90
CA GLN A 79 -6.31 -1.23 19.67
C GLN A 79 -4.93 -0.72 19.28
N ARG A 80 -3.84 -1.40 19.70
CA ARG A 80 -2.49 -1.03 19.27
C ARG A 80 -2.16 -1.52 17.86
N ASP A 81 -3.10 -2.22 17.23
CA ASP A 81 -2.94 -2.80 15.91
C ASP A 81 -2.82 -1.67 14.89
N GLN A 82 -1.59 -1.57 14.39
CA GLN A 82 -1.19 -0.76 13.26
C GLN A 82 -1.04 -1.71 12.10
N ALA A 83 -1.64 -1.39 10.97
CA ALA A 83 -1.62 -2.30 9.84
C ALA A 83 -1.59 -1.54 8.52
N HIS A 84 -1.18 -2.29 7.51
CA HIS A 84 -1.00 -1.86 6.14
C HIS A 84 -1.60 -2.92 5.23
N ILE A 85 -2.33 -2.48 4.21
CA ILE A 85 -2.76 -3.33 3.10
C ILE A 85 -2.38 -2.65 1.79
N SER A 86 -1.59 -3.36 0.98
CA SER A 86 -1.22 -2.87 -0.35
C SER A 86 -2.43 -2.85 -1.27
N TRP A 87 -2.39 -2.03 -2.32
CA TRP A 87 -3.50 -1.93 -3.28
C TRP A 87 -3.89 -3.27 -3.90
N GLY A 88 -2.92 -4.14 -4.22
CA GLY A 88 -3.20 -5.47 -4.76
C GLY A 88 -3.98 -6.36 -3.77
N ASN A 89 -3.56 -6.42 -2.50
CA ASN A 89 -4.30 -7.16 -1.49
C ASN A 89 -5.67 -6.52 -1.20
N PHE A 90 -5.75 -5.19 -1.22
CA PHE A 90 -7.01 -4.47 -1.04
C PHE A 90 -8.04 -4.82 -2.10
N THR A 91 -7.64 -4.97 -3.37
CA THR A 91 -8.55 -5.39 -4.45
C THR A 91 -9.01 -6.84 -4.36
N LEU A 92 -8.16 -7.73 -3.83
CA LEU A 92 -8.50 -9.15 -3.68
C LEU A 92 -9.45 -9.42 -2.50
N ASN A 93 -9.52 -8.50 -1.54
CA ASN A 93 -10.29 -8.67 -0.31
C ASN A 93 -11.63 -7.94 -0.37
N LYS A 94 -12.70 -8.61 0.05
CA LYS A 94 -14.02 -8.01 0.17
C LYS A 94 -14.03 -7.01 1.34
N ILE A 95 -14.57 -5.82 1.07
CA ILE A 95 -14.80 -4.79 2.09
C ILE A 95 -16.21 -4.97 2.66
N SER A 96 -16.33 -4.95 3.98
CA SER A 96 -17.61 -5.00 4.69
C SER A 96 -17.63 -4.05 5.88
N GLN A 97 -18.81 -3.72 6.37
CA GLN A 97 -18.99 -2.96 7.61
C GLN A 97 -19.44 -3.91 8.72
N THR A 98 -18.90 -3.75 9.92
CA THR A 98 -19.37 -4.44 11.12
C THR A 98 -19.70 -3.46 12.23
N GLY A 99 -20.92 -3.56 12.76
CA GLY A 99 -21.44 -2.60 13.73
C GLY A 99 -21.50 -1.17 13.18
N MET A 100 -21.41 -0.19 14.09
CA MET A 100 -21.57 1.24 13.73
C MET A 100 -20.25 1.97 13.44
N HIS A 101 -19.10 1.34 13.68
CA HIS A 101 -17.81 2.04 13.72
C HIS A 101 -16.64 1.30 13.07
N MET A 102 -16.83 0.12 12.50
CA MET A 102 -15.71 -0.70 12.03
C MET A 102 -15.89 -1.14 10.57
N ILE A 103 -14.83 -0.93 9.79
CA ILE A 103 -14.69 -1.43 8.42
C ILE A 103 -13.77 -2.65 8.48
N VAL A 104 -14.16 -3.71 7.78
CA VAL A 104 -13.40 -4.97 7.70
C VAL A 104 -13.01 -5.22 6.24
N ILE A 105 -11.73 -5.51 6.00
CA ILE A 105 -11.20 -5.86 4.67
C ILE A 105 -10.60 -7.26 4.75
N GLY A 106 -11.27 -8.25 4.15
CA GLY A 106 -10.86 -9.65 4.29
C GLY A 106 -11.06 -10.19 5.71
N GLN A 107 -10.16 -11.05 6.18
CA GLN A 107 -10.30 -11.73 7.48
C GLN A 107 -9.61 -11.00 8.65
N ASP A 108 -8.51 -10.28 8.38
CA ASP A 108 -7.61 -9.82 9.45
C ASP A 108 -7.42 -8.31 9.51
N ASN A 109 -8.08 -7.54 8.62
CA ASN A 109 -7.91 -6.09 8.58
C ASN A 109 -9.14 -5.36 9.13
N TYR A 110 -8.97 -4.75 10.30
CA TYR A 110 -10.02 -4.04 11.03
C TYR A 110 -9.67 -2.57 11.19
N ILE A 111 -10.51 -1.68 10.65
CA ILE A 111 -10.29 -0.24 10.67
C ILE A 111 -11.43 0.42 11.47
N HIS A 112 -11.07 1.05 12.58
CA HIS A 112 -12.02 1.77 13.42
C HIS A 112 -12.21 3.22 12.94
N VAL A 113 -13.42 3.53 12.45
CA VAL A 113 -13.79 4.82 11.86
C VAL A 113 -15.10 5.35 12.48
N PRO A 114 -15.07 5.77 13.76
CA PRO A 114 -16.25 6.24 14.46
C PRO A 114 -16.80 7.53 13.84
N ASN A 115 -18.14 7.68 13.83
CA ASN A 115 -18.86 8.87 13.35
C ASN A 115 -18.65 9.22 11.85
N ARG A 116 -17.98 8.35 11.09
CA ARG A 116 -17.61 8.57 9.68
C ARG A 116 -17.66 7.29 8.83
N ILE A 117 -18.19 6.19 9.37
CA ILE A 117 -18.15 4.86 8.74
C ILE A 117 -18.74 4.85 7.33
N GLU A 118 -19.91 5.46 7.12
CA GLU A 118 -20.60 5.44 5.82
C GLU A 118 -19.76 6.11 4.72
N ARG A 119 -19.25 7.31 5.00
CA ARG A 119 -18.39 8.05 4.06
C ARG A 119 -17.07 7.34 3.80
N ALA A 120 -16.42 6.86 4.85
CA ALA A 120 -15.15 6.14 4.70
C ALA A 120 -15.32 4.82 3.94
N PHE A 121 -16.40 4.09 4.20
CA PHE A 121 -16.71 2.86 3.49
C PHE A 121 -17.01 3.12 2.01
N GLN A 122 -17.84 4.13 1.70
CA GLN A 122 -18.14 4.48 0.31
C GLN A 122 -16.88 4.95 -0.42
N LEU A 123 -16.02 5.75 0.22
CA LEU A 123 -14.73 6.15 -0.34
C LEU A 123 -13.85 4.93 -0.68
N LEU A 124 -13.76 3.96 0.22
CA LEU A 124 -12.98 2.75 -0.02
C LEU A 124 -13.57 1.88 -1.14
N GLN A 125 -14.90 1.79 -1.23
CA GLN A 125 -15.55 1.12 -2.36
C GLN A 125 -15.27 1.82 -3.69
N ASP A 126 -15.36 3.14 -3.73
CA ASP A 126 -15.06 3.93 -4.94
C ASP A 126 -13.60 3.76 -5.37
N ILE A 127 -12.67 3.74 -4.41
CA ILE A 127 -11.25 3.46 -4.67
C ILE A 127 -11.08 2.03 -5.22
N GLN A 128 -11.70 1.02 -4.61
CA GLN A 128 -11.62 -0.36 -5.06
C GLN A 128 -12.15 -0.50 -6.49
N ASN A 129 -13.29 0.12 -6.79
CA ASN A 129 -13.90 0.13 -8.11
C ASN A 129 -13.02 0.81 -9.16
N LEU A 130 -12.38 1.93 -8.82
CA LEU A 130 -11.44 2.61 -9.72
C LEU A 130 -10.27 1.70 -10.10
N ILE A 131 -9.67 1.03 -9.12
CA ILE A 131 -8.55 0.13 -9.37
C ILE A 131 -8.99 -1.02 -10.27
N LEU A 132 -10.13 -1.66 -9.97
CA LEU A 132 -10.68 -2.75 -10.79
C LEU A 132 -11.02 -2.30 -12.22
N GLN A 133 -11.59 -1.11 -12.38
CA GLN A 133 -11.88 -0.55 -13.69
C GLN A 133 -10.59 -0.30 -14.49
N LYS A 134 -9.54 0.19 -13.82
CA LYS A 134 -8.25 0.41 -14.48
C LYS A 134 -7.57 -0.90 -14.87
N ILE A 135 -7.56 -1.90 -13.99
CA ILE A 135 -7.08 -3.26 -14.32
C ILE A 135 -7.79 -3.80 -15.56
N LYS A 136 -9.13 -3.64 -15.62
CA LYS A 136 -9.92 -4.07 -16.77
C LYS A 136 -9.55 -3.31 -18.05
N LEU A 137 -9.38 -1.99 -17.97
CA LEU A 137 -8.98 -1.18 -19.14
C LEU A 137 -7.58 -1.56 -19.65
N ASP A 138 -6.63 -1.77 -18.75
CA ASP A 138 -5.26 -2.17 -19.11
C ASP A 138 -5.24 -3.59 -19.70
N TYR A 139 -6.13 -4.49 -19.24
CA TYR A 139 -6.36 -5.80 -19.83
C TYR A 139 -6.99 -5.72 -21.22
N ASP A 140 -8.09 -4.98 -21.38
CA ASP A 140 -8.79 -4.81 -22.67
C ASP A 140 -7.87 -4.12 -23.71
N ALA A 141 -6.92 -3.30 -23.26
CA ALA A 141 -5.91 -2.66 -24.09
C ALA A 141 -4.70 -3.55 -24.43
N GLY A 142 -4.62 -4.78 -23.89
CA GLY A 142 -3.51 -5.71 -24.09
C GLY A 142 -2.20 -5.26 -23.43
N VAL A 143 -2.25 -4.36 -22.46
CA VAL A 143 -1.08 -3.84 -21.72
C VAL A 143 -0.70 -4.78 -20.57
N LEU A 144 -1.68 -5.47 -19.99
CA LEU A 144 -1.47 -6.51 -18.98
C LEU A 144 -1.74 -7.89 -19.60
N GLU A 145 -0.68 -8.64 -19.85
CA GLU A 145 -0.77 -10.09 -20.01
C GLU A 145 -0.91 -10.71 -18.61
N TYR A 146 -2.12 -11.13 -18.26
CA TYR A 146 -2.28 -12.15 -17.24
C TYR A 146 -2.10 -13.49 -17.95
N ASP A 147 -1.17 -14.31 -17.48
CA ASP A 147 -1.41 -15.75 -17.50
C ASP A 147 -2.69 -15.93 -16.68
N GLU A 148 -3.84 -16.01 -17.36
CA GLU A 148 -5.09 -16.41 -16.77
C GLU A 148 -4.74 -17.65 -15.93
N PRO A 149 -4.86 -17.63 -14.59
CA PRO A 149 -4.57 -18.82 -13.83
C PRO A 149 -5.50 -19.86 -14.42
N GLU A 150 -4.95 -20.91 -15.06
CA GLU A 150 -5.73 -21.98 -15.64
C GLU A 150 -6.73 -22.37 -14.57
N SER A 151 -7.99 -21.93 -14.72
CA SER A 151 -8.99 -22.13 -13.69
C SER A 151 -9.17 -23.63 -13.72
N GLU A 152 -8.69 -24.31 -12.67
CA GLU A 152 -8.76 -25.75 -12.63
C GLU A 152 -10.23 -26.13 -12.54
N GLU A 153 -10.80 -26.39 -13.71
CA GLU A 153 -12.19 -26.72 -13.90
C GLU A 153 -12.40 -28.19 -13.54
N TRP A 154 -13.15 -28.40 -12.47
CA TRP A 154 -13.44 -29.72 -11.94
C TRP A 154 -14.85 -30.15 -12.36
N MET A 155 -14.94 -31.35 -12.90
CA MET A 155 -16.19 -32.07 -13.10
C MET A 155 -16.46 -32.94 -11.86
N VAL A 156 -17.71 -33.01 -11.43
CA VAL A 156 -18.15 -33.85 -10.30
C VAL A 156 -19.24 -34.81 -10.77
N ALA A 157 -19.08 -36.10 -10.45
CA ALA A 157 -20.09 -37.11 -10.69
C ALA A 157 -20.74 -37.57 -9.38
N VAL A 158 -22.07 -37.51 -9.31
CA VAL A 158 -22.88 -37.97 -8.18
C VAL A 158 -23.99 -38.88 -8.71
N ALA A 159 -24.11 -40.09 -8.14
CA ALA A 159 -25.11 -41.07 -8.55
C ALA A 159 -25.16 -41.36 -10.07
N GLY A 160 -23.98 -41.31 -10.74
CA GLY A 160 -23.87 -41.54 -12.18
C GLY A 160 -24.27 -40.37 -13.08
N GLN A 161 -24.61 -39.21 -12.51
CA GLN A 161 -24.82 -37.96 -13.24
C GLN A 161 -23.60 -37.05 -13.06
N GLN A 162 -23.18 -36.38 -14.13
CA GLN A 162 -22.03 -35.47 -14.14
C GLN A 162 -22.50 -34.02 -14.10
N TYR A 163 -21.78 -33.21 -13.33
CA TYR A 163 -22.04 -31.79 -13.09
C TYR A 163 -20.73 -31.00 -13.17
N GLY A 164 -20.79 -29.77 -13.64
CA GLY A 164 -19.62 -28.91 -13.86
C GLY A 164 -19.54 -28.38 -15.30
N PRO A 165 -18.40 -27.76 -15.68
CA PRO A 165 -17.21 -27.55 -14.86
C PRO A 165 -17.45 -26.59 -13.69
N PHE A 166 -16.83 -26.88 -12.55
CA PHE A 166 -16.90 -26.06 -11.35
C PHE A 166 -15.50 -25.69 -10.87
N GLU A 167 -15.36 -24.48 -10.35
CA GLU A 167 -14.21 -24.12 -9.53
C GLU A 167 -14.26 -24.81 -8.17
N ILE A 168 -13.10 -25.00 -7.55
CA ILE A 168 -12.97 -25.64 -6.24
C ILE A 168 -13.82 -24.96 -5.14
N ASN A 169 -13.99 -23.64 -5.21
CA ASN A 169 -14.80 -22.86 -4.28
C ASN A 169 -16.30 -23.23 -4.37
N ILE A 170 -16.80 -23.42 -5.59
CA ILE A 170 -18.19 -23.83 -5.84
C ILE A 170 -18.40 -25.26 -5.34
N ILE A 171 -17.42 -26.15 -5.56
CA ILE A 171 -17.46 -27.52 -5.04
C ILE A 171 -17.54 -27.53 -3.50
N GLN A 172 -16.75 -26.67 -2.83
CA GLN A 172 -16.81 -26.53 -1.37
C GLN A 172 -18.20 -26.11 -0.89
N GLU A 173 -18.82 -25.14 -1.53
CA GLU A 173 -20.19 -24.70 -1.21
C GLU A 173 -21.20 -25.82 -1.40
N LEU A 174 -21.13 -26.55 -2.53
CA LEU A 174 -22.01 -27.69 -2.83
C LEU A 174 -21.88 -28.83 -1.81
N VAL A 175 -20.68 -29.05 -1.26
CA VAL A 175 -20.45 -29.99 -0.15
C VAL A 175 -21.07 -29.48 1.15
N GLN A 176 -20.87 -28.20 1.49
CA GLN A 176 -21.42 -27.59 2.71
C GLN A 176 -22.95 -27.62 2.75
N ILE A 177 -23.61 -27.35 1.62
CA ILE A 177 -25.07 -27.42 1.49
C ILE A 177 -25.59 -28.86 1.23
N ARG A 178 -24.69 -29.85 1.29
CA ARG A 178 -24.96 -31.29 1.13
C ARG A 178 -25.59 -31.68 -0.21
N GLN A 179 -25.39 -30.88 -1.25
CA GLN A 179 -25.73 -31.26 -2.62
C GLN A 179 -24.72 -32.28 -3.18
N ILE A 180 -23.45 -32.16 -2.81
CA ILE A 180 -22.42 -33.18 -3.08
C ILE A 180 -22.14 -33.94 -1.77
N ARG A 181 -22.11 -35.27 -1.86
CA ARG A 181 -21.71 -36.15 -0.77
C ARG A 181 -20.30 -36.69 -1.04
N PRO A 182 -19.25 -36.19 -0.36
CA PRO A 182 -17.86 -36.56 -0.60
C PRO A 182 -17.60 -38.07 -0.58
N GLU A 183 -18.37 -38.84 0.18
CA GLU A 183 -18.18 -40.28 0.34
C GLU A 183 -18.63 -41.08 -0.90
N THR A 184 -19.43 -40.48 -1.78
CA THR A 184 -20.04 -41.15 -2.95
C THR A 184 -19.75 -40.44 -4.26
N ALA A 185 -19.16 -39.24 -4.21
CA ALA A 185 -18.85 -38.44 -5.37
C ALA A 185 -17.50 -38.84 -5.99
N HIS A 186 -17.39 -38.65 -7.30
CA HIS A 186 -16.13 -38.73 -8.03
C HIS A 186 -15.85 -37.37 -8.68
N VAL A 187 -14.58 -37.06 -8.87
CA VAL A 187 -14.11 -35.80 -9.44
C VAL A 187 -13.13 -36.07 -10.58
N TRP A 188 -13.06 -35.14 -11.52
CA TRP A 188 -12.12 -35.18 -12.63
C TRP A 188 -11.76 -33.76 -13.06
N LYS A 189 -10.50 -33.51 -13.39
CA LYS A 189 -10.05 -32.26 -14.06
C LYS A 189 -9.25 -32.59 -15.32
N SER A 190 -9.11 -31.60 -16.19
CA SER A 190 -8.24 -31.70 -17.37
C SER A 190 -6.83 -32.14 -16.94
N GLY A 191 -6.29 -33.15 -17.62
CA GLY A 191 -4.99 -33.77 -17.27
C GLY A 191 -5.10 -35.02 -16.38
N MET A 192 -6.27 -35.34 -15.81
CA MET A 192 -6.46 -36.62 -15.10
C MET A 192 -6.78 -37.76 -16.06
N PRO A 193 -6.14 -38.94 -15.90
CA PRO A 193 -6.36 -40.09 -16.78
C PRO A 193 -7.76 -40.71 -16.61
N GLU A 194 -8.35 -40.60 -15.43
CA GLU A 194 -9.66 -41.17 -15.09
C GLU A 194 -10.35 -40.41 -13.95
N TRP A 195 -11.64 -40.67 -13.74
CA TRP A 195 -12.40 -40.13 -12.61
C TRP A 195 -11.89 -40.71 -11.30
N VAL A 196 -11.59 -39.85 -10.34
CA VAL A 196 -11.06 -40.25 -9.03
C VAL A 196 -12.12 -40.01 -7.96
N GLU A 197 -12.20 -40.87 -6.96
CA GLU A 197 -13.08 -40.65 -5.81
C GLU A 197 -12.75 -39.32 -5.12
N PHE A 198 -13.79 -38.56 -4.74
CA PHE A 198 -13.67 -37.22 -4.18
C PHE A 198 -12.67 -37.17 -3.01
N LEU A 199 -12.77 -38.09 -2.03
CA LEU A 199 -11.88 -38.11 -0.86
C LEU A 199 -10.45 -38.59 -1.16
N LYS A 200 -10.19 -39.19 -2.33
CA LYS A 200 -8.83 -39.60 -2.73
C LYS A 200 -8.03 -38.45 -3.34
N GLN A 201 -8.69 -37.39 -3.79
CA GLN A 201 -8.00 -36.18 -4.26
C GLN A 201 -7.62 -35.28 -3.08
N PRO A 202 -6.33 -34.92 -2.89
CA PRO A 202 -5.90 -34.09 -1.76
C PRO A 202 -6.62 -32.74 -1.67
N GLU A 203 -6.85 -32.09 -2.82
CA GLU A 203 -7.55 -30.81 -2.92
C GLU A 203 -9.00 -30.91 -2.45
N MET A 204 -9.68 -31.99 -2.83
CA MET A 204 -11.08 -32.27 -2.45
C MET A 204 -11.20 -32.75 -1.00
N ALA A 205 -10.26 -33.57 -0.53
CA ALA A 205 -10.19 -34.02 0.86
C ALA A 205 -9.97 -32.86 1.82
N ALA A 206 -9.19 -31.85 1.43
CA ALA A 206 -8.97 -30.63 2.20
C ALA A 206 -10.27 -29.83 2.44
N LEU A 207 -11.25 -29.90 1.52
CA LEU A 207 -12.54 -29.22 1.66
C LEU A 207 -13.42 -29.79 2.79
N VAL A 208 -13.16 -31.02 3.21
CA VAL A 208 -13.95 -31.76 4.22
C VAL A 208 -13.20 -31.86 5.55
N ALA A 209 -11.92 -31.49 5.58
CA ALA A 209 -11.12 -31.53 6.80
C ALA A 209 -11.66 -30.50 7.83
N PRO A 210 -11.92 -30.90 9.09
CA PRO A 210 -12.26 -29.93 10.12
C PRO A 210 -11.06 -28.99 10.30
N SER A 211 -11.32 -27.67 10.26
CA SER A 211 -10.32 -26.64 10.52
C SER A 211 -9.74 -26.83 11.92
N VAL A 212 -8.60 -27.49 12.02
CA VAL A 212 -7.82 -27.57 13.26
C VAL A 212 -7.20 -26.19 13.45
N GLN A 213 -7.88 -25.31 14.17
CA GLN A 213 -7.23 -24.13 14.73
C GLN A 213 -6.07 -24.63 15.61
N PRO A 214 -4.82 -24.17 15.40
CA PRO A 214 -3.74 -24.49 16.32
C PRO A 214 -4.12 -23.97 17.71
N PRO A 215 -3.89 -24.74 18.79
CA PRO A 215 -4.21 -24.28 20.13
C PRO A 215 -3.45 -22.98 20.44
N PRO A 216 -4.05 -22.03 21.19
CA PRO A 216 -3.40 -20.78 21.55
C PRO A 216 -2.10 -21.06 22.31
N MET A 217 -1.02 -20.37 21.94
CA MET A 217 0.28 -20.45 22.60
C MET A 217 0.12 -20.22 24.13
N PRO A 218 0.82 -20.99 24.98
CA PRO A 218 0.88 -20.69 26.40
C PRO A 218 1.54 -19.32 26.63
N PRO A 219 1.12 -18.56 27.66
CA PRO A 219 1.65 -17.23 27.93
C PRO A 219 3.16 -17.29 28.24
N PRO A 220 3.93 -16.24 27.89
CA PRO A 220 5.36 -16.19 28.17
C PRO A 220 5.62 -16.17 29.68
N LEU A 221 6.53 -17.02 30.14
CA LEU A 221 7.03 -17.02 31.51
C LEU A 221 7.72 -15.67 31.83
N PRO A 222 7.62 -15.17 33.08
CA PRO A 222 8.25 -13.93 33.47
C PRO A 222 9.78 -14.08 33.38
N THR A 223 10.37 -13.45 32.37
CA THR A 223 11.82 -13.46 32.15
C THR A 223 12.42 -12.38 33.05
N ASN A 224 12.83 -12.77 34.25
CA ASN A 224 13.79 -12.00 35.02
C ASN A 224 15.04 -12.86 35.22
N GLN A 225 16.00 -12.69 34.33
CA GLN A 225 17.42 -12.84 34.65
C GLN A 225 18.29 -12.32 33.50
N PHE A 226 19.06 -11.30 33.84
CA PHE A 226 20.16 -10.74 33.09
C PHE A 226 21.10 -11.84 32.58
N PHE A 227 21.34 -11.87 31.27
CA PHE A 227 22.53 -12.51 30.71
C PHE A 227 23.14 -11.58 29.67
N ILE A 228 24.21 -10.90 30.08
CA ILE A 228 25.16 -10.27 29.16
C ILE A 228 26.29 -11.28 28.98
N PRO A 229 26.68 -11.57 27.73
CA PRO A 229 28.09 -11.72 27.41
C PRO A 229 28.49 -10.95 26.12
N PRO A 230 29.80 -10.81 25.85
CA PRO A 230 30.39 -9.58 25.34
C PRO A 230 30.58 -9.55 23.82
N ALA A 231 30.94 -8.35 23.33
CA ALA A 231 31.37 -8.07 21.97
C ALA A 231 32.63 -8.85 21.55
N ALA A 232 32.59 -9.47 20.37
CA ALA A 232 33.67 -9.47 19.36
C ALA A 232 33.19 -10.13 18.05
N SER A 233 33.69 -9.57 16.95
CA SER A 233 33.48 -9.89 15.54
C SER A 233 33.58 -11.38 15.16
N THR A 234 32.79 -11.79 14.17
CA THR A 234 33.24 -12.02 12.77
C THR A 234 32.05 -12.53 11.94
N ALA A 235 31.63 -11.78 10.93
CA ALA A 235 30.92 -12.35 9.79
C ALA A 235 31.31 -11.60 8.51
N THR A 236 31.79 -12.40 7.57
CA THR A 236 32.39 -12.12 6.27
C THR A 236 31.40 -11.41 5.32
N PRO A 237 31.87 -10.66 4.31
CA PRO A 237 31.02 -9.85 3.43
C PRO A 237 30.32 -10.73 2.39
N PHE A 238 29.01 -10.56 2.24
CA PHE A 238 28.27 -11.01 1.07
C PHE A 238 28.33 -9.89 0.01
N GLN A 239 29.08 -10.12 -1.08
CA GLN A 239 29.10 -9.26 -2.24
C GLN A 239 27.91 -9.61 -3.14
N GLU A 240 26.90 -8.75 -3.19
CA GLU A 240 25.97 -8.68 -4.30
C GLU A 240 26.52 -7.67 -5.31
N THR A 241 27.12 -8.22 -6.37
CA THR A 241 27.49 -7.51 -7.59
C THR A 241 26.21 -7.16 -8.34
N TRP A 242 25.84 -5.88 -8.37
CA TRP A 242 25.07 -5.36 -9.49
C TRP A 242 26.07 -4.75 -10.48
N ASP A 243 26.10 -5.40 -11.62
CA ASP A 243 26.89 -5.05 -12.79
C ASP A 243 26.56 -3.63 -13.25
N THR A 244 27.60 -2.97 -13.71
CA THR A 244 27.60 -1.59 -14.19
C THR A 244 27.34 -1.62 -15.69
N THR A 245 26.20 -1.09 -16.13
CA THR A 245 26.09 -0.52 -17.48
C THR A 245 26.22 1.00 -17.36
N VAL A 246 27.45 1.46 -17.62
CA VAL A 246 27.76 2.84 -17.96
C VAL A 246 27.02 3.23 -19.24
N ALA A 247 26.12 4.21 -19.12
CA ALA A 247 25.73 5.05 -20.26
C ALA A 247 26.24 6.46 -19.96
N ASP A 248 27.24 6.82 -20.75
CA ASP A 248 27.94 8.10 -20.78
C ASP A 248 26.97 9.20 -21.24
N GLY A 249 26.77 10.21 -20.40
CA GLY A 249 25.92 11.36 -20.68
C GLY A 249 26.40 12.53 -19.81
N VAL A 250 27.03 13.51 -20.46
CA VAL A 250 27.71 14.65 -19.86
C VAL A 250 26.87 15.33 -18.78
N ASP A 251 27.34 15.20 -17.53
CA ASP A 251 26.88 15.82 -16.28
C ASP A 251 26.66 17.33 -16.45
N THR A 252 25.44 17.76 -16.74
CA THR A 252 24.98 19.08 -16.33
C THR A 252 24.28 18.93 -14.98
N PRO A 253 24.85 19.43 -13.88
CA PRO A 253 24.20 19.37 -12.58
C PRO A 253 22.79 19.98 -12.64
N VAL A 254 21.80 19.26 -12.11
CA VAL A 254 20.39 19.65 -12.12
C VAL A 254 20.15 20.72 -11.05
N ASP A 255 19.60 21.88 -11.44
CA ASP A 255 19.27 22.95 -10.49
C ASP A 255 17.96 22.64 -9.75
N PHE A 256 18.07 22.34 -8.45
CA PHE A 256 16.94 22.00 -7.59
C PHE A 256 15.95 23.13 -7.33
N ASN A 257 16.18 24.34 -7.79
CA ASN A 257 15.23 25.45 -7.69
C ASN A 257 14.53 25.74 -9.03
N GLN A 258 15.04 25.21 -10.16
CA GLN A 258 14.52 25.48 -11.51
C GLN A 258 14.15 24.21 -12.30
N ALA A 259 14.63 23.03 -11.90
CA ALA A 259 14.45 21.78 -12.64
C ALA A 259 12.99 21.34 -12.77
N THR A 260 12.62 20.75 -13.90
CA THR A 260 11.28 20.16 -14.09
C THR A 260 11.13 18.87 -13.30
N GLU A 261 9.90 18.35 -13.21
CA GLU A 261 9.64 17.11 -12.48
C GLU A 261 10.46 15.96 -13.06
N GLU A 262 10.53 15.86 -14.38
CA GLU A 262 11.25 14.82 -15.12
C GLU A 262 12.76 14.88 -14.84
N GLN A 263 13.34 16.09 -14.85
CA GLN A 263 14.75 16.31 -14.56
C GLN A 263 15.14 15.95 -13.12
N LEU A 264 14.21 16.10 -12.17
CA LEU A 264 14.44 15.70 -10.78
C LEU A 264 14.38 14.18 -10.62
N GLN A 265 13.58 13.48 -11.42
CA GLN A 265 13.43 12.02 -11.37
C GLN A 265 14.65 11.25 -11.85
N GLU A 266 15.48 11.90 -12.68
CA GLU A 266 16.73 11.32 -13.18
C GLU A 266 17.83 11.27 -12.09
N LEU A 267 17.59 11.90 -10.93
CA LEU A 267 18.58 12.03 -9.87
C LEU A 267 18.58 10.84 -8.89
N PRO A 268 19.76 10.47 -8.36
CA PRO A 268 19.92 9.30 -7.52
C PRO A 268 19.15 9.44 -6.20
N GLY A 269 18.16 8.56 -6.01
CA GLY A 269 17.31 8.57 -4.82
C GLY A 269 16.12 9.52 -4.91
N ILE A 270 15.90 10.16 -6.07
CA ILE A 270 14.74 11.02 -6.33
C ILE A 270 13.92 10.38 -7.44
N GLY A 271 12.86 9.68 -7.07
CA GLY A 271 11.85 9.22 -8.03
C GLY A 271 10.74 10.27 -8.21
N ILE A 272 9.67 9.90 -8.93
CA ILE A 272 8.48 10.73 -9.19
C ILE A 272 7.98 11.43 -7.92
N VAL A 273 7.92 10.68 -6.81
CA VAL A 273 7.44 11.16 -5.50
C VAL A 273 8.38 12.22 -4.90
N GLY A 274 9.69 11.99 -4.96
CA GLY A 274 10.69 12.95 -4.49
C GLY A 274 10.67 14.24 -5.31
N ALA A 275 10.52 14.11 -6.64
CA ALA A 275 10.42 15.25 -7.56
C ALA A 275 9.19 16.13 -7.27
N LYS A 276 8.01 15.54 -7.09
CA LYS A 276 6.78 16.30 -6.74
C LYS A 276 6.89 17.01 -5.39
N ARG A 277 7.48 16.36 -4.38
CA ARG A 277 7.74 16.96 -3.07
C ARG A 277 8.68 18.17 -3.17
N ILE A 278 9.76 18.05 -3.96
CA ILE A 278 10.66 19.18 -4.24
C ILE A 278 9.91 20.34 -4.89
N LEU A 279 9.05 20.09 -5.88
CA LEU A 279 8.26 21.15 -6.53
C LEU A 279 7.27 21.83 -5.58
N GLN A 280 6.66 21.07 -4.67
CA GLN A 280 5.76 21.63 -3.66
C GLN A 280 6.50 22.49 -2.64
N GLU A 281 7.65 22.02 -2.16
CA GLU A 281 8.49 22.73 -1.20
C GLU A 281 9.05 24.03 -1.80
N ARG A 282 9.42 24.05 -3.10
CA ARG A 282 9.77 25.29 -3.81
C ARG A 282 8.66 26.33 -3.76
N LYS A 283 7.41 25.91 -3.99
CA LYS A 283 6.24 26.80 -3.98
C LYS A 283 5.93 27.32 -2.57
N ALA A 284 6.10 26.47 -1.56
CA ALA A 284 5.75 26.80 -0.17
C ALA A 284 6.83 27.64 0.53
N ASN A 285 8.10 27.23 0.40
CA ASN A 285 9.20 27.71 1.24
C ASN A 285 10.33 28.42 0.46
N GLY A 286 10.16 28.61 -0.86
CA GLY A 286 11.07 29.42 -1.68
C GLY A 286 12.30 28.67 -2.21
N GLY A 287 12.33 27.34 -2.06
CA GLY A 287 13.37 26.47 -2.63
C GLY A 287 14.37 25.92 -1.60
N PHE A 288 15.42 25.29 -2.11
CA PHE A 288 16.46 24.60 -1.33
C PHE A 288 17.81 25.31 -1.44
N GLN A 289 18.64 25.18 -0.41
CA GLN A 289 19.97 25.80 -0.34
C GLN A 289 21.12 24.80 -0.48
N SER A 290 20.87 23.50 -0.29
CA SER A 290 21.91 22.47 -0.39
C SER A 290 21.34 21.07 -0.61
N ALA A 291 22.17 20.16 -1.13
CA ALA A 291 21.84 18.75 -1.31
C ALA A 291 21.71 18.00 0.03
N ASP A 292 22.42 18.46 1.07
CA ASP A 292 22.25 17.95 2.43
C ASP A 292 20.86 18.26 2.97
N GLN A 293 20.38 19.50 2.78
CA GLN A 293 19.02 19.89 3.18
C GLN A 293 17.96 19.06 2.45
N VAL A 294 18.10 18.90 1.13
CA VAL A 294 17.20 18.05 0.34
C VAL A 294 17.26 16.60 0.82
N GLY A 295 18.47 16.09 1.05
CA GLY A 295 18.72 14.72 1.46
C GLY A 295 18.12 14.39 2.83
N GLU A 296 18.35 15.24 3.82
CA GLU A 296 17.75 15.10 5.15
C GLU A 296 16.23 15.21 5.09
N TRP A 297 15.70 16.16 4.30
CA TRP A 297 14.26 16.36 4.16
C TRP A 297 13.55 15.20 3.44
N LEU A 298 14.20 14.61 2.44
CA LEU A 298 13.72 13.41 1.75
C LEU A 298 14.09 12.10 2.46
N GLY A 299 14.85 12.14 3.56
CA GLY A 299 15.29 10.95 4.27
C GLY A 299 16.27 10.06 3.49
N LEU A 300 17.06 10.65 2.58
CA LEU A 300 18.07 9.94 1.79
C LEU A 300 19.19 9.40 2.68
N LYS A 301 19.69 8.20 2.37
CA LYS A 301 20.85 7.63 3.06
C LYS A 301 22.11 8.44 2.73
N PRO A 302 23.13 8.52 3.62
CA PRO A 302 24.31 9.36 3.40
C PRO A 302 25.02 9.14 2.06
N HIS A 303 25.06 7.90 1.56
CA HIS A 303 25.66 7.59 0.27
C HIS A 303 24.86 8.13 -0.93
N GLN A 304 23.53 8.23 -0.81
CA GLN A 304 22.66 8.84 -1.83
C GLN A 304 22.83 10.35 -1.84
N ILE A 305 22.91 10.97 -0.66
CA ILE A 305 23.19 12.42 -0.52
C ILE A 305 24.55 12.76 -1.16
N ASN A 306 25.58 11.94 -0.92
CA ASN A 306 26.89 12.14 -1.53
C ASN A 306 26.88 12.02 -3.06
N LYS A 307 26.08 11.11 -3.63
CA LYS A 307 25.89 11.05 -5.09
C LYS A 307 25.10 12.24 -5.61
N LEU A 308 24.07 12.65 -4.87
CA LEU A 308 23.24 13.81 -5.20
C LEU A 308 24.07 15.10 -5.27
N LYS A 309 25.02 15.30 -4.35
CA LYS A 309 25.93 16.46 -4.34
C LYS A 309 26.71 16.63 -5.65
N ASN A 310 27.01 15.55 -6.36
CA ASN A 310 27.76 15.62 -7.61
C ASN A 310 26.86 16.00 -8.80
N GLN A 311 25.54 15.84 -8.67
CA GLN A 311 24.55 16.03 -9.74
C GLN A 311 23.54 17.15 -9.42
N ALA A 312 23.70 17.85 -8.30
CA ALA A 312 22.77 18.87 -7.82
C ALA A 312 23.42 20.25 -7.78
N THR A 313 22.73 21.26 -8.28
CA THR A 313 23.00 22.68 -8.02
C THR A 313 21.80 23.37 -7.40
N PHE A 314 22.05 24.51 -6.75
CA PHE A 314 21.03 25.30 -6.06
C PHE A 314 21.21 26.74 -6.51
N GLY A 315 20.59 27.11 -7.64
CA GLY A 315 20.62 28.47 -8.14
C GLY A 315 19.94 29.44 -7.17
N LEU A 316 20.38 30.71 -7.15
CA LEU A 316 19.77 31.76 -6.33
C LEU A 316 18.25 31.86 -6.64
N PRO A 317 17.38 31.92 -5.62
CA PRO A 317 15.93 31.96 -5.83
C PRO A 317 15.53 33.19 -6.65
N PRO A 318 14.50 33.09 -7.52
CA PRO A 318 13.98 34.25 -8.22
C PRO A 318 13.51 35.28 -7.19
N ALA A 319 14.03 36.50 -7.30
CA ALA A 319 13.89 37.56 -6.30
C ALA A 319 12.45 37.70 -5.78
N ALA A 320 12.25 37.44 -4.49
CA ALA A 320 11.00 37.73 -3.80
C ALA A 320 10.65 39.21 -4.00
N LYS A 321 9.44 39.49 -4.49
CA LYS A 321 8.90 40.85 -4.61
C LYS A 321 8.94 41.52 -3.23
N ARG A 322 9.91 42.43 -3.03
CA ARG A 322 9.93 43.33 -1.88
C ARG A 322 8.64 44.13 -1.90
N GLY A 323 7.76 43.88 -0.93
CA GLY A 323 6.57 44.68 -0.71
C GLY A 323 6.97 46.13 -0.46
N ASN A 324 6.41 47.05 -1.24
CA ASN A 324 6.48 48.49 -1.03
C ASN A 324 5.88 48.84 0.35
N GLY A 325 6.72 48.91 1.38
CA GLY A 325 6.42 49.67 2.59
C GLY A 325 6.64 51.15 2.28
N ARG A 326 5.57 51.91 2.06
CA ARG A 326 5.66 53.37 2.05
C ARG A 326 5.91 53.86 3.48
N MET A 327 7.02 54.59 3.62
CA MET A 327 7.31 55.54 4.70
C MET A 327 6.05 56.33 5.08
N VAL A 328 5.75 56.35 6.38
CA VAL A 328 5.02 57.45 7.00
C VAL A 328 6.09 58.27 7.69
N ASP A 329 6.43 59.42 7.11
CA ASP A 329 7.32 60.39 7.75
C ASP A 329 6.68 60.95 9.02
N TYR A 330 7.56 61.28 9.95
CA TYR A 330 7.38 61.61 11.38
C TYR A 330 6.42 62.75 11.71
#